data_AF-A0ABD5P596-F1
#
_entry.id   AF-A0ABD5P596-F1
#
_cell.length_a   1.000
_cell.length_b   1.000
_cell.length_c   1.000
_cell.angle_alpha   90.00
_cell.angle_beta   90.00
_cell.angle_gamma   90.00
#
_symmetry.space_group_name_H-M   'P 1'
#
loop_
_entity.id
_entity.type
_entity.pdbx_description
1 polymer ?
#
loop_
_entity_poly.entity_id
_entity_poly.type
_entity_poly.pdbx_seq_one_letter_code
_entity_poly.pdbx_strand_id
1 'polypeptide(L)'
;MGLGSTAKKIQSLSDRAEQMYRQVQELQKRIVGLEEGVDETSDRVTKLEHQVREQRALLVAIAEQQGLDGEEILAEAAIEEAEASDADAPDVETADAETNKGDASKETTDATVETGE
;
A
#
# COMPACT_ATOMS: atom_id res chain seq x y z
N MET A 1 -34.32 -50.95 -7.44
CA MET A 1 -33.39 -50.07 -6.68
C MET A 1 -32.80 -49.03 -7.64
N GLY A 2 -33.51 -47.95 -8.00
CA GLY A 2 -32.96 -47.04 -9.03
C GLY A 2 -33.66 -45.68 -9.17
N LEU A 3 -34.97 -45.59 -8.96
CA LEU A 3 -35.69 -44.31 -9.06
C LEU A 3 -35.56 -43.46 -7.78
N GLY A 4 -35.44 -44.09 -6.61
CA GLY A 4 -35.28 -43.39 -5.32
C GLY A 4 -33.92 -42.73 -5.12
N SER A 5 -32.85 -43.27 -5.72
CA SER A 5 -31.51 -42.67 -5.60
C SER A 5 -31.35 -41.42 -6.47
N THR A 6 -32.02 -41.33 -7.62
CA THR A 6 -32.03 -40.11 -8.46
C THR A 6 -32.88 -39.01 -7.83
N ALA A 7 -34.06 -39.33 -7.27
CA ALA A 7 -34.86 -38.37 -6.52
C ALA A 7 -34.09 -37.81 -5.30
N LYS A 8 -33.39 -38.68 -4.56
CA LYS A 8 -32.57 -38.26 -3.40
C LYS A 8 -31.36 -37.40 -3.79
N LYS A 9 -30.76 -37.64 -4.96
CA LYS A 9 -29.70 -36.77 -5.52
C LYS A 9 -30.23 -35.39 -5.89
N ILE A 10 -31.39 -35.31 -6.52
CA ILE A 10 -32.04 -34.03 -6.84
C ILE A 10 -32.36 -33.26 -5.56
N GLN A 11 -32.91 -33.93 -4.54
CA GLN A 11 -33.14 -33.32 -3.23
C GLN A 11 -31.84 -32.79 -2.61
N SER A 12 -30.78 -33.60 -2.57
CA SER A 12 -29.50 -33.17 -2.01
C SER A 12 -28.84 -32.02 -2.78
N LEU A 13 -29.07 -31.93 -4.10
CA LEU A 13 -28.60 -30.83 -4.93
C LEU A 13 -29.36 -29.55 -4.59
N SER A 14 -30.68 -29.64 -4.41
CA SER A 14 -31.52 -28.52 -3.96
C SER A 14 -31.11 -28.04 -2.57
N ASP A 15 -30.90 -28.94 -1.61
CA ASP A 15 -30.47 -28.61 -0.25
C ASP A 15 -29.10 -27.89 -0.27
N ARG A 16 -28.17 -28.36 -1.11
CA ARG A 16 -26.85 -27.75 -1.26
C ARG A 16 -26.91 -26.40 -1.98
N ALA A 17 -27.79 -26.26 -2.97
CA ALA A 17 -28.03 -24.99 -3.65
C ALA A 17 -28.65 -23.96 -2.69
N GLU A 18 -29.56 -24.37 -1.82
CA GLU A 18 -30.13 -23.50 -0.78
C GLU A 18 -29.06 -23.03 0.22
N GLN A 19 -28.19 -23.95 0.67
CA GLN A 19 -27.07 -23.60 1.55
C GLN A 19 -26.11 -22.62 0.88
N MET A 20 -25.75 -22.84 -0.38
CA MET A 20 -24.90 -21.91 -1.14
C MET A 20 -25.57 -20.54 -1.30
N TYR A 21 -26.87 -20.51 -1.59
CA TYR A 21 -27.62 -19.25 -1.68
C TYR A 21 -27.56 -18.48 -0.36
N ARG A 22 -27.77 -19.15 0.78
CA ARG A 22 -27.66 -18.52 2.10
C ARG A 22 -26.25 -17.99 2.38
N GLN A 23 -25.22 -18.75 2.02
CA GLN A 23 -23.81 -18.33 2.18
C GLN A 23 -23.48 -17.10 1.34
N VAL A 24 -23.97 -17.03 0.10
CA VAL A 24 -23.77 -15.84 -0.77
C VAL A 24 -24.48 -14.62 -0.18
N GLN A 25 -25.69 -14.80 0.37
CA GLN A 25 -26.43 -13.71 1.03
C GLN A 25 -25.71 -13.20 2.28
N GLU A 26 -25.11 -14.09 3.08
CA GLU A 26 -24.31 -13.71 4.24
C GLU A 26 -23.01 -13.00 3.83
N LEU A 27 -22.33 -13.49 2.80
CA LEU A 27 -21.15 -12.85 2.22
C LEU A 27 -21.48 -11.44 1.72
N GLN A 28 -22.59 -11.27 1.00
CA GLN A 28 -23.04 -9.98 0.51
C GLN A 28 -23.25 -9.01 1.68
N LYS A 29 -23.95 -9.43 2.74
CA LYS A 29 -24.15 -8.59 3.94
C LYS A 29 -22.83 -8.21 4.60
N ARG A 30 -21.88 -9.13 4.68
CA ARG A 30 -20.56 -8.86 5.25
C ARG A 30 -19.76 -7.86 4.41
N ILE A 31 -19.84 -7.96 3.08
CA ILE A 31 -19.19 -7.01 2.18
C ILE A 31 -19.77 -5.62 2.36
N VAL A 32 -21.10 -5.49 2.34
CA VAL A 32 -21.78 -4.19 2.56
C VAL A 32 -21.37 -3.59 3.91
N GLY A 33 -21.38 -4.40 4.99
CA GLY A 33 -20.95 -3.90 6.31
C GLY A 33 -19.47 -3.54 6.37
N LEU A 34 -18.62 -4.17 5.56
CA LEU A 34 -17.20 -3.81 5.46
C LEU A 34 -17.03 -2.49 4.70
N GLU A 35 -17.76 -2.31 3.60
CA GLU A 35 -17.76 -1.07 2.82
C GLU A 35 -18.20 0.11 3.70
N GLU A 36 -19.32 -0.02 4.40
CA GLU A 36 -19.81 0.98 5.36
C GLU A 36 -18.76 1.28 6.46
N GLY A 37 -18.10 0.23 6.99
CA GLY A 37 -17.07 0.39 8.01
C GLY A 37 -15.80 1.08 7.50
N VAL A 38 -15.43 0.85 6.25
CA VAL A 38 -14.30 1.54 5.59
C VAL A 38 -14.62 3.01 5.37
N ASP A 39 -15.83 3.31 4.88
CA ASP A 39 -16.27 4.70 4.68
C ASP A 39 -16.28 5.47 6.01
N GLU A 40 -16.87 4.90 7.08
CA GLU A 40 -16.86 5.53 8.40
C GLU A 40 -15.44 5.72 8.95
N THR A 41 -14.55 4.74 8.72
CA THR A 41 -13.15 4.85 9.14
C THR A 41 -12.43 5.94 8.36
N SER A 42 -12.66 6.05 7.05
CA SER A 42 -12.08 7.10 6.20
C SER A 42 -12.50 8.50 6.67
N ASP A 43 -13.78 8.68 6.99
CA ASP A 43 -14.30 9.93 7.54
C ASP A 43 -13.64 10.27 8.89
N ARG A 44 -13.49 9.28 9.77
CA ARG A 44 -12.80 9.45 11.06
C ARG A 44 -11.34 9.82 10.89
N VAL A 45 -10.61 9.14 9.98
CA VAL A 45 -9.21 9.44 9.67
C VAL A 45 -9.07 10.87 9.13
N THR A 46 -9.91 11.26 8.17
CA THR A 46 -9.92 12.62 7.60
C THR A 46 -10.11 13.68 8.69
N LYS A 47 -11.03 13.44 9.63
CA LYS A 47 -11.24 14.33 10.76
C LYS A 47 -10.03 14.39 11.69
N LEU A 48 -9.42 13.25 11.99
CA LEU A 48 -8.22 13.19 12.83
C LEU A 48 -7.03 13.90 12.17
N GLU A 49 -6.79 13.69 10.88
CA GLU A 49 -5.75 14.41 10.12
C GLU A 49 -5.95 15.92 10.18
N HIS A 50 -7.20 16.38 10.08
CA HIS A 50 -7.51 17.79 10.23
C HIS A 50 -7.15 18.32 11.63
N GLN A 51 -7.58 17.62 12.68
CA GLN A 51 -7.28 18.00 14.07
C GLN A 51 -5.77 17.97 14.37
N VAL A 52 -5.04 16.97 13.87
CA VAL A 52 -3.58 16.87 14.04
C VAL A 52 -2.89 18.04 13.34
N ARG A 53 -3.34 18.43 12.15
CA ARG A 53 -2.80 19.60 11.44
C ARG A 53 -3.01 20.89 12.23
N GLU A 54 -4.20 21.09 12.80
CA GLU A 54 -4.50 22.24 13.66
C GLU A 54 -3.62 22.25 14.92
N GLN A 55 -3.47 21.09 15.57
CA GLN A 55 -2.62 20.95 16.74
C GLN A 55 -1.14 21.22 16.42
N ARG A 56 -0.64 20.71 15.29
CA ARG A 56 0.72 21.00 14.82
C ARG A 56 0.91 22.50 14.59
N ALA A 57 -0.02 23.16 13.91
CA ALA A 57 0.05 24.60 13.68
C ALA A 57 0.07 25.40 15.00
N LEU A 58 -0.73 24.98 15.98
CA LEU A 58 -0.72 25.58 17.31
C LEU A 58 0.62 25.37 18.04
N LEU A 59 1.20 24.17 17.96
CA LEU A 59 2.50 23.86 18.57
C LEU A 59 3.63 24.68 17.95
N VAL A 60 3.65 24.84 16.63
CA VAL A 60 4.63 25.69 15.93
C VAL A 60 4.49 27.15 16.38
N ALA A 61 3.26 27.67 16.46
CA ALA A 61 3.02 29.03 16.94
C ALA A 61 3.47 29.23 18.40
N ILE A 62 3.36 28.21 19.26
CA ILE A 62 3.86 28.25 20.63
C ILE A 62 5.40 28.17 20.66
N ALA A 63 6.01 27.34 19.80
CA ALA A 63 7.47 27.23 19.69
C ALA A 63 8.09 28.56 19.26
N GLU A 64 7.52 29.23 18.25
CA GLU A 64 7.95 30.56 17.79
C GLU A 64 7.88 31.60 18.93
N GLN A 65 6.82 31.58 19.74
CA GLN A 65 6.71 32.46 20.92
C GLN A 65 7.78 32.21 21.98
N GLN A 66 8.29 30.98 22.08
CA GLN A 66 9.38 30.62 22.98
C GLN A 66 10.77 30.83 22.36
N GLY A 67 10.84 31.31 21.12
CA GLY A 67 12.09 31.52 20.39
C GLY A 67 12.72 30.23 19.88
N LEU A 68 11.93 29.17 19.72
CA LEU A 68 12.34 27.91 19.11
C LEU A 68 11.88 27.88 17.65
N ASP A 69 12.72 27.36 16.76
CA ASP A 69 12.31 27.07 15.38
C ASP A 69 11.55 25.74 15.35
N GLY A 70 10.22 25.83 15.36
CA GLY A 70 9.36 24.65 15.36
C GLY A 70 9.46 23.82 14.08
N GLU A 71 9.78 24.45 12.93
CA GLU A 71 9.89 23.74 11.65
C GLU A 71 11.21 22.96 11.56
N GLU A 72 12.31 23.53 12.09
CA GLU A 72 13.59 22.83 12.21
C GLU A 72 13.46 21.59 13.10
N ILE A 73 12.82 21.71 14.27
CA ILE A 73 12.60 20.58 15.19
C ILE A 73 11.77 19.47 14.54
N LEU A 74 10.74 19.84 13.76
CA LEU A 74 9.90 18.88 13.06
C LEU A 74 10.64 18.18 11.91
N ALA A 75 11.54 18.88 11.23
CA ALA A 75 12.38 18.29 10.19
C ALA A 75 13.37 17.27 10.78
N GLU A 76 14.01 17.61 11.90
CA GLU A 76 14.92 16.69 12.61
C GLU A 76 14.19 15.43 13.07
N ALA A 77 13.00 15.58 13.68
CA ALA A 77 12.19 14.45 14.12
C ALA A 77 11.77 13.53 12.96
N ALA A 78 11.47 14.08 11.78
CA ALA A 78 11.14 13.30 10.60
C ALA A 78 12.34 12.51 10.04
N ILE A 79 13.56 13.04 10.17
CA ILE A 79 14.79 12.32 9.82
C ILE A 79 15.03 11.18 10.80
N GLU A 80 14.93 11.43 12.11
CA GLU A 80 15.09 10.40 13.15
C GLU A 80 14.11 9.23 12.96
N GLU A 81 12.85 9.52 12.63
CA GLU A 81 11.84 8.48 12.35
C GLU A 81 12.17 7.65 11.09
N ALA A 82 12.68 8.31 10.03
CA ALA A 82 13.10 7.63 8.82
C ALA A 82 14.31 6.73 9.06
N GLU A 83 15.32 7.20 9.79
CA GLU A 83 16.51 6.42 10.15
C GLU A 83 16.17 5.23 11.06
N ALA A 84 15.26 5.42 12.02
CA ALA A 84 14.79 4.33 12.87
C ALA A 84 14.04 3.24 12.08
N SER A 85 13.30 3.63 11.04
CA SER A 85 12.56 2.71 10.18
C SER A 85 13.49 1.90 9.26
N ASP A 86 14.59 2.49 8.80
CA ASP A 86 15.61 1.80 7.97
C ASP A 86 16.47 0.84 8.80
N ALA A 87 16.66 1.12 10.09
CA ALA A 87 17.43 0.28 11.00
C ALA A 87 16.72 -1.03 11.42
N ASP A 88 15.38 -1.09 11.33
CA ASP A 88 14.58 -2.28 11.67
C ASP A 88 14.12 -3.07 10.42
N ALA A 89 14.53 -2.64 9.22
CA ALA A 89 14.33 -3.41 8.01
C ALA A 89 15.18 -4.69 8.07
N PRO A 90 14.60 -5.91 7.95
CA PRO A 90 15.42 -7.10 7.78
C PRO A 90 16.28 -6.90 6.54
N ASP A 91 17.59 -7.13 6.67
CA ASP A 91 18.55 -7.15 5.57
C ASP A 91 18.12 -8.22 4.56
N VAL A 92 17.25 -7.83 3.63
CA VAL A 92 16.97 -8.63 2.44
C VAL A 92 18.12 -8.31 1.52
N GLU A 93 19.18 -9.13 1.59
CA GLU A 93 20.20 -9.19 0.55
C GLU A 93 19.48 -9.37 -0.80
N THR A 94 19.21 -8.27 -1.50
CA THR A 94 18.88 -8.31 -2.92
C THR A 94 20.17 -8.71 -3.60
N ALA A 95 20.31 -10.02 -3.84
CA ALA A 95 21.36 -10.57 -4.67
C ALA A 95 21.41 -9.77 -5.97
N ASP A 96 22.50 -9.02 -6.10
CA ASP A 96 22.89 -8.25 -7.27
C ASP A 96 22.73 -9.14 -8.51
N ALA A 97 21.68 -8.91 -9.29
CA ALA A 97 21.60 -9.46 -10.63
C ALA A 97 22.60 -8.67 -11.48
N GLU A 98 23.86 -9.15 -11.48
CA GLU A 98 24.93 -8.73 -12.38
C GLU A 98 24.36 -8.60 -13.79
N THR A 99 24.04 -7.37 -14.17
CA THR A 99 23.78 -7.03 -15.57
C THR A 99 25.13 -7.05 -16.26
N ASN A 100 25.44 -8.20 -16.84
CA ASN A 100 26.56 -8.43 -17.72
C ASN A 100 26.44 -7.52 -18.95
N LYS A 101 26.86 -6.26 -18.80
CA LYS A 101 27.04 -5.31 -19.90
C LYS A 101 28.50 -5.44 -20.31
N GLY A 102 28.71 -6.34 -21.27
CA GLY A 102 30.02 -6.61 -21.86
C GLY A 102 30.71 -5.32 -22.28
N ASP A 103 31.75 -4.97 -21.54
CA ASP A 103 32.82 -4.10 -21.98
C ASP A 103 33.57 -4.82 -23.12
N ALA A 104 33.34 -4.37 -24.34
CA ALA A 104 34.21 -4.64 -25.47
C ALA A 104 34.70 -3.29 -26.00
N SER A 105 35.58 -2.66 -25.23
CA SER A 105 36.44 -1.60 -25.73
C SER A 105 37.30 -2.14 -26.87
N LYS A 106 37.08 -1.61 -28.07
CA LYS A 106 38.10 -1.52 -29.11
C LYS A 106 38.14 -0.09 -29.63
N GLU A 107 38.98 0.68 -28.97
CA GLU A 107 39.61 1.89 -29.43
C GLU A 107 40.28 1.66 -30.80
N THR A 108 39.84 2.37 -31.85
CA THR A 108 40.70 2.76 -32.98
C THR A 108 40.14 4.01 -33.67
N THR A 109 40.75 5.15 -33.32
CA THR A 109 41.36 6.13 -34.24
C THR A 109 40.51 6.83 -35.32
N ASP A 110 40.42 8.15 -35.14
CA ASP A 110 40.90 9.17 -36.08
C ASP A 110 40.04 9.59 -37.28
N ALA A 111 40.19 10.89 -37.59
CA ALA A 111 39.75 11.67 -38.75
C ALA A 111 38.30 12.22 -38.79
N THR A 112 38.19 13.49 -38.37
CA THR A 112 37.69 14.63 -39.16
C THR A 112 37.14 14.31 -40.55
N VAL A 113 35.95 14.84 -40.89
CA VAL A 113 35.69 15.70 -42.08
C VAL A 113 34.20 16.10 -42.14
N GLU A 114 34.01 17.41 -42.05
CA GLU A 114 33.11 18.34 -42.77
C GLU A 114 32.18 17.82 -43.90
N THR A 115 31.09 18.59 -44.14
CA THR A 115 30.28 18.67 -45.39
C THR A 115 29.26 17.53 -45.57
N GLY A 116 27.95 17.71 -45.76
CA GLY A 116 27.16 18.78 -46.37
C GLY A 116 26.38 18.15 -47.53
N GLU A 117 25.04 18.06 -47.42
CA GLU A 117 24.00 18.32 -48.45
C GLU A 117 22.61 18.06 -47.87
#